data_AF-A0A8T7CUP2-F1
#
_entry.id   AF-A0A8T7CUP2-F1
#
_cell.length_a   1.000
_cell.length_b   1.000
_cell.length_c   1.000
_cell.angle_alpha   90.00
_cell.angle_beta   90.00
_cell.angle_gamma   90.00
#
_symmetry.space_group_name_H-M   'P 1'
#
loop_
_entity.id
_entity.type
_entity.pdbx_description
1 polymer ?
#
loop_
_entity_poly.entity_id
_entity_poly.type
_entity_poly.pdbx_seq_one_letter_code
_entity_poly.pdbx_strand_id
1 'polypeptide(L)' 'MSLKKPEMVLIDVDGTLVDSVPDLAYCVDEMMKALDMPVRGEERVREWVGNGVE' A
#
# COMPACT_ATOMS: atom_id res chain seq x y z
N MET A 1 0.40 -20.30 30.55
CA MET A 1 1.46 -20.56 29.54
C MET A 1 2.29 -19.29 29.39
N SER A 2 3.62 -19.38 29.41
CA SER A 2 4.50 -18.23 29.13
C SER A 2 4.67 -18.07 27.63
N LEU A 3 4.42 -16.89 27.09
CA LEU A 3 4.78 -16.56 25.71
C LEU A 3 6.31 -16.47 25.61
N LYS A 4 6.90 -17.08 24.57
CA LYS A 4 8.33 -16.92 24.28
C LYS A 4 8.58 -15.51 23.72
N LYS A 5 9.63 -14.86 24.20
CA LYS A 5 10.02 -13.51 23.75
C LYS A 5 10.80 -13.61 22.44
N PRO A 6 10.39 -12.94 21.36
CA PRO A 6 11.16 -12.92 20.12
C PRO A 6 12.44 -12.08 20.31
N GLU A 7 13.53 -12.50 19.65
CA GLU A 7 14.81 -11.77 19.65
C GLU A 7 14.78 -10.56 18.69
N MET A 8 13.91 -10.60 17.68
CA MET A 8 13.77 -9.55 16.67
C MET A 8 12.32 -9.50 16.14
N VAL A 9 11.87 -8.30 15.78
CA VAL A 9 10.63 -8.07 15.05
C VAL A 9 10.96 -7.15 13.87
N LEU A 10 10.62 -7.60 12.66
CA LEU A 10 10.65 -6.79 11.45
C LEU A 10 9.21 -6.46 11.08
N ILE A 11 8.96 -5.20 10.71
CA ILE A 11 7.63 -4.68 10.45
C ILE A 11 7.67 -4.03 9.08
N ASP A 12 6.72 -4.42 8.23
CA ASP A 12 6.49 -3.74 6.95
C ASP A 12 5.93 -2.33 7.17
N VAL A 13 6.04 -1.45 6.19
CA VAL A 13 5.57 -0.07 6.31
C VAL A 13 4.14 0.03 5.80
N ASP A 14 3.95 -0.23 4.51
CA ASP A 14 2.68 -0.03 3.82
C ASP A 14 1.63 -1.04 4.29
N GLY A 15 0.49 -0.54 4.76
CA GLY A 15 -0.59 -1.37 5.28
C GLY A 15 -0.31 -2.03 6.65
N THR A 16 0.87 -1.83 7.24
CA THR A 16 1.21 -2.32 8.59
C THR A 16 1.46 -1.17 9.57
N LEU A 17 2.44 -0.29 9.30
CA LEU A 17 2.70 0.88 10.13
C LEU A 17 1.90 2.10 9.68
N VAL A 18 1.62 2.21 8.38
CA VAL A 18 0.93 3.34 7.75
C VAL A 18 -0.14 2.82 6.81
N ASP A 19 -1.37 3.32 6.92
CA ASP A 19 -2.39 3.15 5.87
C ASP A 19 -2.06 4.15 4.74
N SER A 20 -1.10 3.79 3.90
CA SER A 20 -0.59 4.61 2.80
C SER A 20 -1.45 4.54 1.54
N VAL A 21 -2.48 3.70 1.52
CA VAL A 21 -3.34 3.47 0.34
C VAL A 21 -4.00 4.75 -0.19
N PRO A 22 -4.55 5.66 0.64
CA PRO A 22 -5.15 6.90 0.13
C PRO A 22 -4.16 7.79 -0.64
N ASP A 23 -2.93 7.92 -0.12
CA ASP A 23 -1.89 8.73 -0.74
C ASP A 23 -1.37 8.07 -2.03
N LEU A 24 -1.21 6.74 -2.02
CA LEU A 24 -0.86 5.97 -3.21
C LEU A 24 -1.94 6.08 -4.28
N ALA A 25 -3.22 6.03 -3.90
CA ALA A 25 -4.34 6.19 -4.82
C ALA A 25 -4.35 7.58 -5.47
N TYR A 26 -4.10 8.63 -4.68
CA TYR A 26 -3.94 9.98 -5.20
C TYR A 26 -2.83 10.06 -6.26
N CYS A 27 -1.63 9.53 -5.94
CA CYS A 27 -0.49 9.58 -6.86
C CYS A 27 -0.76 8.80 -8.16
N VAL A 28 -1.38 7.62 -8.05
CA VAL A 28 -1.78 6.80 -9.20
C VAL A 28 -2.76 7.56 -10.08
N ASP A 29 -3.79 8.15 -9.49
CA ASP A 29 -4.83 8.86 -10.23
C ASP A 29 -4.29 10.13 -10.91
N GLU A 30 -3.40 10.88 -10.25
CA GLU A 30 -2.72 12.03 -10.88
C GLU A 30 -1.87 11.60 -12.08
N MET A 31 -1.19 10.45 -12.00
CA MET A 31 -0.44 9.90 -13.13
C MET A 31 -1.37 9.46 -14.27
N MET A 32 -2.50 8.80 -13.97
CA MET A 32 -3.47 8.40 -15.00
C MET A 32 -4.03 9.63 -15.74
N LYS A 33 -4.37 10.70 -15.01
CA LYS A 33 -4.81 11.97 -15.61
C LYS A 33 -3.75 12.56 -16.53
N ALA A 34 -2.49 12.56 -16.12
CA ALA A 34 -1.39 13.07 -16.95
C ALA A 34 -1.19 12.29 -18.26
N LEU A 35 -1.61 11.02 -18.30
CA LEU A 35 -1.57 10.15 -19.46
C LEU A 35 -2.88 10.13 -20.27
N ASP A 36 -3.85 10.97 -19.92
CA ASP A 36 -5.21 10.98 -20.51
C ASP A 36 -5.94 9.63 -20.36
N MET A 37 -5.70 8.95 -19.23
CA MET A 37 -6.28 7.66 -18.88
C MET A 37 -7.34 7.79 -17.77
N PRO A 38 -8.30 6.84 -17.67
CA PRO A 38 -9.24 6.82 -16.55
C PRO A 38 -8.54 6.64 -15.21
N VAL A 39 -8.99 7.40 -14.21
CA VAL A 39 -8.62 7.21 -12.79
C VAL A 39 -9.07 5.82 -12.31
N ARG A 40 -8.38 5.31 -11.30
CA ARG A 40 -8.54 3.97 -10.74
C ARG A 40 -9.25 4.00 -9.40
N GLY A 41 -9.00 5.05 -8.61
CA GLY A 41 -9.59 5.23 -7.29
C GLY A 41 -9.00 4.28 -6.24
N GLU A 42 -9.29 4.60 -4.98
CA GLU A 42 -8.67 3.94 -3.83
C GLU A 42 -8.98 2.45 -3.73
N GLU A 43 -10.25 2.04 -3.93
CA GLU A 43 -10.65 0.64 -3.81
C GLU A 43 -9.83 -0.27 -4.71
N ARG A 44 -9.56 0.18 -5.94
CA ARG A 44 -8.78 -0.60 -6.90
C ARG A 44 -7.30 -0.58 -6.56
N VAL A 45 -6.76 0.56 -6.12
CA VAL A 45 -5.35 0.69 -5.72
C VAL A 45 -5.05 -0.13 -4.46
N ARG A 46 -6.01 -0.27 -3.55
CA ARG A 46 -5.89 -1.11 -2.34
C ARG A 46 -5.59 -2.57 -2.67
N GLU A 47 -6.10 -3.09 -3.80
CA GLU A 47 -5.82 -4.45 -4.27
C GLU A 47 -4.41 -4.60 -4.88
N TRP A 48 -3.72 -3.49 -5.17
CA TRP A 48 -2.40 -3.49 -5.82
C TRP A 48 -1.25 -3.41 -4.82
N VAL A 49 -1.48 -2.77 -3.66
CA VAL A 49 -0.47 -2.59 -2.61
C VAL A 49 -0.10 -3.93 -1.97
N GLY A 50 1.20 -4.13 -1.71
CA GLY A 50 1.75 -5.35 -1.09
C GLY A 50 2.19 -6.44 -2.06
N ASN A 51 1.90 -6.31 -3.36
CA ASN A 51 2.33 -7.30 -4.37
C ASN A 51 3.72 -7.02 -4.97
N GLY A 52 4.32 -5.84 -4.72
CA GLY A 52 5.59 -5.44 -5.33
C GLY A 52 5.51 -5.25 -6.85
N VAL A 53 6.67 -5.12 -7.50
CA VAL A 53 6.80 -5.17 -8.97
C VAL A 53 7.12 -6.61 -9.35
N GLU A 54 6.10 -7.37 -9.77
CA GLU A 54 6.30 -8.52 -10.67
C GLU A 54 6.01 -8.12 -12.11
#